data_AF-A0A954ETJ6-F1
#
_entry.id   AF-A0A954ETJ6-F1
#
_cell.length_a   1.000
_cell.length_b   1.000
_cell.length_c   1.000
_cell.angle_alpha   90.00
_cell.angle_beta   90.00
_cell.angle_gamma   90.00
#
_symmetry.space_group_name_H-M   'P 1'
#
loop_
_entity.id
_entity.type
_entity.pdbx_description
1 polymer ?
#
loop_
_entity_poly.entity_id
_entity_poly.type
_entity_poly.pdbx_seq_one_letter_code
_entity_poly.pdbx_strand_id
1 'polypeptide(L)'
;MDLNWLLIWMVGASCLLTVLQRLRSRTARWTQFTPPLVTATSLALACLTIYPIAGYVAGVIWAFLMLFPTIGMTWVSALLSKKRYRIAAVLARMVSLTSPWDGGWNLPKLVQAVRELERENYEQALSLLEQIGHLQTSIGRMAMIMRTRRVGNWLEFLEFAESWIAGHPPAADPLMLDAYLQALGETGHRPRLLAEFARLVRRRESEFPPFFLNVIRAKVAAFSGDVDLADHLLNVTLASFDQEFREYWLATAWLAAGNIEQANEFWSRLESSSDSRMRDAVRRRQVDGVLSITENPLSPQEEILLEEIAHLKLAETDYAIIEGQPRGRFWVTWGIAALLLVAFLFEIPGGTTNLDNLVKLGGMVIPVEVTPGQWWRVFAAGFLHYGVLHLLFNVGALLLLGRRLEKVWGPVNLLFGYCLAAFGSIALAPLLMQDATPYEPVVLVGASGGVMGILGGLIAHAGFGIWVSRSRVVIHEFQVLVSVVIVSFVFDSLTPNVSTLCHFLGLVIGLLYGILPGLLIIRQRSKRHARN
;
A
#
# COMPACT_ATOMS: atom_id res chain seq x y z
N MET A 1 -6.39 26.48 -9.74
CA MET A 1 -6.10 25.98 -8.39
C MET A 1 -4.89 26.71 -7.83
N ASP A 2 -5.00 27.28 -6.64
CA ASP A 2 -3.90 27.95 -5.92
C ASP A 2 -3.07 26.92 -5.14
N LEU A 3 -1.74 26.97 -5.28
CA LEU A 3 -0.83 26.05 -4.59
C LEU A 3 -0.83 26.26 -3.07
N ASN A 4 -0.98 27.50 -2.62
CA ASN A 4 -1.01 27.80 -1.19
C ASN A 4 -2.23 27.12 -0.53
N TRP A 5 -3.43 27.27 -1.12
CA TRP A 5 -4.63 26.55 -0.69
C TRP A 5 -4.48 25.03 -0.71
N LEU A 6 -3.90 24.47 -1.77
CA LEU A 6 -3.67 23.02 -1.89
C LEU A 6 -2.76 22.49 -0.78
N LEU A 7 -1.68 23.23 -0.47
CA LEU A 7 -0.77 22.85 0.61
C LEU A 7 -1.47 22.94 1.98
N ILE A 8 -2.29 23.96 2.24
CA ILE A 8 -3.09 24.06 3.47
C ILE A 8 -3.96 22.80 3.65
N TRP A 9 -4.67 22.41 2.59
CA TRP A 9 -5.51 21.20 2.59
C TRP A 9 -4.72 19.93 2.83
N MET A 10 -3.67 19.71 2.05
CA MET A 10 -2.87 18.50 2.11
C MET A 10 -2.21 18.34 3.48
N VAL A 11 -1.66 19.43 4.03
CA VAL A 11 -1.04 19.43 5.37
C VAL A 11 -2.09 19.17 6.44
N GLY A 12 -3.22 19.88 6.42
CA GLY A 12 -4.30 19.71 7.39
C GLY A 12 -4.88 18.30 7.40
N ALA A 13 -5.23 17.77 6.22
CA ALA A 13 -5.74 16.42 6.06
C ALA A 13 -4.70 15.36 6.49
N SER A 14 -3.43 15.52 6.09
CA SER A 14 -2.35 14.61 6.49
C SER A 14 -2.14 14.58 8.01
N CYS A 15 -2.19 15.75 8.68
CA CYS A 15 -2.06 15.82 10.13
C CYS A 15 -3.24 15.13 10.81
N LEU A 16 -4.48 15.45 10.40
CA LEU A 16 -5.70 14.87 10.95
C LEU A 16 -5.72 13.34 10.80
N LEU A 17 -5.45 12.84 9.60
CA LEU A 17 -5.43 11.39 9.33
C LEU A 17 -4.35 10.70 10.15
N THR A 18 -3.16 11.28 10.27
CA THR A 18 -2.08 10.71 11.09
C THR A 18 -2.50 10.66 12.56
N VAL A 19 -3.10 11.72 13.11
CA VAL A 19 -3.59 11.75 14.49
C VAL A 19 -4.69 10.70 14.68
N LEU A 20 -5.69 10.62 13.80
CA LEU A 20 -6.78 9.64 13.90
C LEU A 20 -6.27 8.20 13.82
N GLN A 21 -5.31 7.92 12.92
CA GLN A 21 -4.67 6.60 12.84
C GLN A 21 -3.94 6.24 14.14
N ARG A 22 -3.26 7.22 14.76
CA ARG A 22 -2.54 7.01 16.02
C ARG A 22 -3.51 6.87 17.21
N LEU A 23 -4.60 7.64 17.26
CA LEU A 23 -5.63 7.51 18.30
C LEU A 23 -6.35 6.14 18.24
N ARG A 24 -6.49 5.56 17.06
CA ARG A 24 -6.98 4.18 16.90
C ARG A 24 -5.99 3.12 17.41
N SER A 25 -4.70 3.45 17.45
CA SER A 25 -3.67 2.57 18.01
C SER A 25 -3.59 2.74 19.53
N ARG A 26 -3.96 1.68 20.26
CA ARG A 26 -3.84 1.65 21.74
C ARG A 26 -2.40 1.73 22.25
N THR A 27 -1.41 1.66 21.37
CA THR A 27 0.03 1.68 21.69
C THR A 27 0.79 2.85 21.10
N ALA A 28 0.09 3.81 20.50
CA ALA A 28 0.73 5.02 20.03
C ALA A 28 1.40 5.74 21.20
N ARG A 29 2.71 5.95 21.08
CA ARG A 29 3.46 6.75 22.04
C ARG A 29 3.19 8.23 21.80
N TRP A 30 3.21 9.02 22.86
CA TRP A 30 3.09 10.48 22.78
C TRP A 30 4.07 11.11 21.77
N THR A 31 5.28 10.55 21.65
CA THR A 31 6.29 11.00 20.68
C THR A 31 5.87 10.85 19.22
N GLN A 32 4.92 9.95 18.91
CA GLN A 32 4.39 9.75 17.56
C GLN A 32 3.31 10.80 17.19
N PHE A 33 2.77 11.52 18.18
CA PHE A 33 1.85 12.65 17.94
C PHE A 33 2.59 13.97 17.74
N THR A 34 3.85 14.07 18.15
CA THR A 34 4.63 15.30 18.03
C THR A 34 4.71 15.83 16.59
N PRO A 35 5.06 15.04 15.56
CA PRO A 35 5.18 15.58 14.20
C PRO A 35 3.89 16.17 13.63
N PRO A 36 2.73 15.49 13.66
CA PRO A 36 1.50 16.08 13.15
C PRO A 36 1.00 17.26 13.99
N LEU A 37 1.22 17.27 15.32
CA LEU A 37 0.82 18.39 16.17
C LEU A 37 1.66 19.64 15.91
N VAL A 38 3.00 19.50 15.80
CA VAL A 38 3.88 20.63 15.45
C VAL A 38 3.51 21.19 14.08
N THR A 39 3.25 20.32 13.12
CA THR A 39 2.88 20.72 11.76
C THR A 39 1.51 21.42 11.73
N ALA A 40 0.50 20.87 12.44
CA ALA A 40 -0.84 21.46 12.51
C ALA A 40 -0.85 22.82 13.25
N THR A 41 -0.11 22.93 14.35
CA THR A 41 0.03 24.21 15.07
C THR A 41 0.74 25.26 14.20
N SER A 42 1.77 24.85 13.46
CA SER A 42 2.47 25.74 12.52
C SER A 42 1.55 26.22 11.40
N LEU A 43 0.72 25.32 10.85
CA LEU A 43 -0.30 25.66 9.87
C LEU A 43 -1.33 26.65 10.44
N ALA A 44 -1.88 26.37 11.63
CA ALA A 44 -2.85 27.24 12.28
C ALA A 44 -2.28 28.64 12.52
N LEU A 45 -1.06 28.73 13.06
CA LEU A 45 -0.39 30.01 13.29
C LEU A 45 -0.13 30.75 11.98
N ALA A 46 0.34 30.05 10.94
CA ALA A 46 0.59 30.65 9.64
C ALA A 46 -0.70 31.16 8.97
N CYS A 47 -1.81 30.43 9.09
CA CYS A 47 -3.12 30.90 8.61
C CYS A 47 -3.60 32.16 9.34
N LEU A 48 -3.31 32.29 10.64
CA LEU A 48 -3.69 33.45 11.45
C LEU A 48 -2.82 34.69 11.20
N THR A 49 -1.54 34.50 10.86
CA THR A 49 -0.56 35.60 10.82
C THR A 49 -0.08 35.96 9.41
N ILE A 50 0.01 34.99 8.50
CA ILE A 50 0.61 35.10 7.17
C ILE A 50 -0.14 34.26 6.11
N TYR A 51 -1.47 34.37 6.08
CA TYR A 51 -2.36 33.57 5.21
C TYR A 51 -1.89 33.41 3.75
N PRO A 52 -1.41 34.46 3.03
CA PRO A 52 -1.02 34.34 1.63
C PRO A 52 0.12 33.33 1.37
N ILE A 53 0.90 32.99 2.40
CA ILE A 53 1.99 32.02 2.31
C ILE A 53 1.89 30.86 3.30
N ALA A 54 0.76 30.74 4.00
CA ALA A 54 0.59 29.79 5.10
C ALA A 54 0.80 28.33 4.67
N GLY A 55 0.29 27.97 3.49
CA GLY A 55 0.47 26.65 2.89
C GLY A 55 1.92 26.35 2.56
N TYR A 56 2.70 27.32 2.08
CA TYR A 56 4.13 27.10 1.81
C TYR A 56 4.92 26.85 3.09
N VAL A 57 4.69 27.67 4.13
CA VAL A 57 5.37 27.53 5.43
C VAL A 57 5.04 26.18 6.06
N ALA A 58 3.75 25.86 6.16
CA ALA A 58 3.30 24.60 6.72
C ALA A 58 3.72 23.39 5.85
N GLY A 59 3.75 23.56 4.54
CA GLY A 59 4.16 22.55 3.57
C GLY A 59 5.63 22.16 3.71
N VAL A 60 6.53 23.12 3.94
CA VAL A 60 7.95 22.84 4.22
C VAL A 60 8.12 22.06 5.51
N ILE A 61 7.42 22.47 6.57
CA ILE A 61 7.48 21.80 7.88
C ILE A 61 6.92 20.36 7.77
N TRP A 62 5.77 20.21 7.11
CA TRP A 62 5.15 18.92 6.82
C TRP A 62 6.08 18.01 6.00
N ALA A 63 6.70 18.56 4.95
CA ALA A 63 7.62 17.81 4.11
C ALA A 63 8.82 17.31 4.93
N PHE A 64 9.36 18.15 5.81
CA PHE A 64 10.51 17.83 6.65
C PHE A 64 10.19 16.84 7.79
N LEU A 65 9.06 17.00 8.48
CA LEU A 65 8.71 16.21 9.67
C LEU A 65 7.90 14.95 9.39
N MET A 66 7.16 14.91 8.27
CA MET A 66 6.24 13.80 7.98
C MET A 66 6.60 13.09 6.68
N LEU A 67 6.77 13.82 5.58
CA LEU A 67 7.00 13.22 4.27
C LEU A 67 8.40 12.62 4.16
N PHE A 68 9.44 13.39 4.48
CA PHE A 68 10.84 13.00 4.32
C PHE A 68 11.23 11.79 5.19
N PRO A 69 10.85 11.68 6.47
CA PRO A 69 11.11 10.47 7.24
C PRO A 69 10.48 9.21 6.63
N THR A 70 9.23 9.34 6.16
CA THR A 70 8.46 8.21 5.61
C THR A 70 9.12 7.70 4.33
N ILE A 71 9.38 8.60 3.37
CA ILE A 71 10.03 8.26 2.09
C ILE A 71 11.49 7.86 2.32
N GLY A 72 12.19 8.58 3.19
CA GLY A 72 13.59 8.36 3.52
C GLY A 72 13.83 6.96 4.09
N MET A 73 12.95 6.46 4.97
CA MET A 73 13.02 5.07 5.45
C MET A 73 12.88 4.04 4.32
N THR A 74 11.96 4.27 3.37
CA THR A 74 11.82 3.40 2.18
C THR A 74 13.08 3.40 1.33
N TRP A 75 13.70 4.56 1.12
CA TRP A 75 14.94 4.68 0.36
C TRP A 75 16.13 4.07 1.09
N VAL A 76 16.24 4.24 2.41
CA VAL A 76 17.27 3.55 3.23
C VAL A 76 17.14 2.05 3.03
N SER A 77 15.92 1.49 3.19
CA SER A 77 15.66 0.06 2.97
C SER A 77 16.04 -0.39 1.55
N ALA A 78 15.65 0.37 0.53
CA ALA A 78 15.98 0.07 -0.87
C ALA A 78 17.49 0.17 -1.18
N LEU A 79 18.23 1.04 -0.49
CA LEU A 79 19.69 1.13 -0.63
C LEU A 79 20.38 -0.03 0.07
N LEU A 80 19.89 -0.46 1.24
CA LEU A 80 20.38 -1.64 1.95
C LEU A 80 20.20 -2.91 1.10
N SER A 81 19.02 -3.11 0.49
CA SER A 81 18.78 -4.26 -0.38
C SER A 81 19.66 -4.27 -1.63
N LYS A 82 20.03 -3.10 -2.14
CA LYS A 82 20.99 -2.94 -3.25
C LYS A 82 22.45 -2.95 -2.80
N LYS A 83 22.74 -3.30 -1.54
CA LYS A 83 24.09 -3.31 -0.94
C LYS A 83 24.83 -1.96 -1.01
N ARG A 84 24.10 -0.83 -1.09
CA ARG A 84 24.66 0.54 -1.16
C ARG A 84 24.80 1.18 0.23
N TYR A 85 25.56 0.54 1.11
CA TYR A 85 25.61 0.88 2.54
C TYR A 85 26.13 2.30 2.85
N ARG A 86 27.08 2.84 2.07
CA ARG A 86 27.60 4.19 2.31
C ARG A 86 26.54 5.27 2.14
N ILE A 87 25.76 5.17 1.06
CA ILE A 87 24.67 6.10 0.76
C ILE A 87 23.53 5.88 1.77
N ALA A 88 23.21 4.63 2.10
CA ALA A 88 22.22 4.30 3.12
C ALA A 88 22.57 4.94 4.48
N ALA A 89 23.84 4.93 4.88
CA ALA A 89 24.28 5.52 6.14
C ALA A 89 24.17 7.05 6.16
N VAL A 90 24.47 7.72 5.04
CA VAL A 90 24.29 9.18 4.91
C VAL A 90 22.82 9.53 5.01
N LEU A 91 21.96 8.84 4.25
CA LEU A 91 20.52 9.07 4.26
C LEU A 91 19.90 8.75 5.63
N ALA A 92 20.33 7.67 6.28
CA ALA A 92 19.90 7.31 7.63
C ALA A 92 20.21 8.41 8.65
N ARG A 93 21.36 9.08 8.55
CA ARG A 93 21.67 10.25 9.40
C ARG A 93 20.72 11.40 9.14
N MET A 94 20.42 11.72 7.87
CA MET A 94 19.45 12.76 7.53
C MET A 94 18.05 12.42 8.08
N VAL A 95 17.59 11.18 7.88
CA VAL A 95 16.30 10.70 8.38
C VAL A 95 16.25 10.76 9.91
N SER A 96 17.34 10.41 10.60
CA SER A 96 17.41 10.44 12.06
C SER A 96 17.24 11.85 12.65
N LEU A 97 17.69 12.88 11.94
CA LEU A 97 17.52 14.28 12.35
C LEU A 97 16.06 14.73 12.21
N THR A 98 15.39 14.28 11.16
CA THR A 98 14.00 14.64 10.87
C THR A 98 12.99 13.84 11.67
N SER A 99 13.37 12.65 12.13
CA SER A 99 12.49 11.72 12.87
C SER A 99 13.22 11.08 14.04
N PRO A 100 13.64 11.87 15.05
CA PRO A 100 14.32 11.36 16.24
C PRO A 100 13.46 10.45 17.12
N TRP A 101 12.14 10.52 16.96
CA TRP A 101 11.18 9.73 17.71
C TRP A 101 11.28 8.24 17.40
N ASP A 102 10.80 7.43 18.35
CA ASP A 102 10.71 5.97 18.22
C ASP A 102 12.01 5.28 17.78
N GLY A 103 13.14 5.76 18.33
CA GLY A 103 14.46 5.18 18.11
C GLY A 103 15.18 5.66 16.85
N GLY A 104 14.65 6.66 16.14
CA GLY A 104 15.24 7.15 14.88
C GLY A 104 16.70 7.61 15.01
N TRP A 105 17.12 8.13 16.17
CA TRP A 105 18.54 8.42 16.47
C TRP A 105 19.48 7.22 16.29
N ASN A 106 18.96 6.01 16.47
CA ASN A 106 19.73 4.77 16.36
C ASN A 106 19.69 4.16 14.95
N LEU A 107 18.94 4.74 14.00
CA LEU A 107 18.87 4.25 12.62
C LEU A 107 20.26 4.19 11.94
N PRO A 108 21.15 5.19 12.08
CA PRO A 108 22.50 5.10 11.51
C PRO A 108 23.30 3.93 12.08
N LYS A 109 23.11 3.63 13.38
CA LYS A 109 23.78 2.51 14.05
C LYS A 109 23.25 1.17 13.55
N LEU A 110 21.93 1.05 13.37
CA LEU A 110 21.32 -0.13 12.75
C LEU A 110 21.86 -0.36 11.31
N VAL A 111 21.94 0.69 10.50
CA VAL A 111 22.52 0.62 9.14
C VAL A 111 23.99 0.21 9.18
N GLN A 112 24.75 0.70 10.16
CA GLN A 112 26.13 0.27 10.36
C GLN A 112 26.22 -1.21 10.73
N ALA A 113 25.34 -1.70 11.61
CA ALA A 113 25.28 -3.12 11.96
C ALA A 113 25.00 -3.99 10.72
N VAL A 114 24.03 -3.60 9.87
CA VAL A 114 23.74 -4.29 8.59
C VAL A 114 24.97 -4.34 7.69
N ARG A 115 25.73 -3.25 7.62
CA ARG A 115 26.96 -3.18 6.82
C ARG A 115 28.05 -4.11 7.35
N GLU A 116 28.24 -4.18 8.67
CA GLU A 116 29.22 -5.08 9.27
C GLU A 116 28.80 -6.54 9.14
N LEU A 117 27.50 -6.86 9.19
CA LEU A 117 26.98 -8.20 8.87
C LEU A 117 27.33 -8.64 7.45
N GLU A 118 27.17 -7.76 6.45
CA GLU A 118 27.53 -8.07 5.06
C GLU A 118 29.04 -8.31 4.88
N ARG A 119 29.86 -7.61 5.67
CA ARG A 119 31.33 -7.77 5.65
C ARG A 119 31.80 -8.96 6.46
N GLU A 120 30.87 -9.76 6.99
CA GLU A 120 31.16 -10.89 7.86
C GLU A 120 31.91 -10.51 9.15
N ASN A 121 31.83 -9.24 9.56
CA ASN A 121 32.42 -8.72 10.79
C ASN A 121 31.42 -8.85 11.95
N TYR A 122 31.21 -10.10 12.39
CA TYR A 122 30.09 -10.45 13.26
C TYR A 122 30.18 -9.88 14.66
N GLU A 123 31.38 -9.86 15.27
CA GLU A 123 31.55 -9.31 16.62
C GLU A 123 31.12 -7.85 16.68
N GLN A 124 31.59 -7.04 15.73
CA GLN A 124 31.22 -5.62 15.66
C GLN A 124 29.72 -5.45 15.35
N ALA A 125 29.18 -6.23 14.42
CA ALA A 125 27.77 -6.17 14.08
C ALA A 125 26.87 -6.49 15.28
N LEU A 126 27.15 -7.59 15.99
CA LEU A 126 26.36 -8.03 17.14
C LEU A 126 26.46 -7.04 18.30
N SER A 127 27.66 -6.50 18.57
CA SER A 127 27.86 -5.43 19.57
C SER A 127 26.99 -4.20 19.26
N LEU A 128 26.95 -3.78 17.99
CA LEU A 128 26.11 -2.64 17.57
C LEU A 128 24.62 -2.93 17.76
N LEU A 129 24.16 -4.15 17.43
CA LEU A 129 22.76 -4.55 17.62
C LEU A 129 22.38 -4.64 19.10
N GLU A 130 23.25 -5.16 19.95
CA GLU A 130 23.03 -5.29 21.39
C GLU A 130 22.88 -3.92 22.08
N GLN A 131 23.70 -2.95 21.69
CA GLN A 131 23.62 -1.57 22.18
C GLN A 131 22.28 -0.89 21.91
N ILE A 132 21.45 -1.40 20.98
CA ILE A 132 20.16 -0.80 20.63
C ILE A 132 18.98 -1.75 20.79
N GLY A 133 19.22 -3.07 20.84
CA GLY A 133 18.18 -4.10 20.87
C GLY A 133 17.34 -4.08 22.14
N HIS A 134 17.90 -3.63 23.26
CA HIS A 134 17.19 -3.46 24.53
C HIS A 134 16.23 -2.26 24.53
N LEU A 135 16.38 -1.34 23.57
CA LEU A 135 15.51 -0.17 23.49
C LEU A 135 14.13 -0.62 23.00
N GLN A 136 13.10 -0.27 23.76
CA GLN A 136 11.70 -0.54 23.42
C GLN A 136 11.20 0.31 22.24
N THR A 137 12.03 0.62 21.24
CA THR A 137 11.69 1.47 20.08
C THR A 137 11.53 0.61 18.83
N SER A 138 10.92 1.13 17.78
CA SER A 138 10.78 0.39 16.51
C SER A 138 12.15 0.00 15.91
N ILE A 139 13.15 0.89 16.01
CA ILE A 139 14.53 0.58 15.60
C ILE A 139 15.18 -0.46 16.51
N GLY A 140 14.95 -0.39 17.82
CA GLY A 140 15.46 -1.37 18.78
C GLY A 140 14.89 -2.77 18.56
N ARG A 141 13.57 -2.89 18.33
CA ARG A 141 12.93 -4.18 18.00
C ARG A 141 13.48 -4.78 16.70
N MET A 142 13.67 -3.96 15.65
CA MET A 142 14.32 -4.41 14.42
C MET A 142 15.72 -4.96 14.70
N ALA A 143 16.50 -4.27 15.52
CA ALA A 143 17.85 -4.72 15.89
C ALA A 143 17.83 -6.05 16.66
N MET A 144 16.89 -6.19 17.60
CA MET A 144 16.69 -7.43 18.37
C MET A 144 16.34 -8.59 17.42
N ILE A 145 15.35 -8.42 16.54
CA ILE A 145 14.94 -9.44 15.56
C ILE A 145 16.12 -9.82 14.64
N MET A 146 16.90 -8.84 14.18
CA MET A 146 18.08 -9.09 13.34
C MET A 146 19.16 -9.87 14.10
N ARG A 147 19.42 -9.51 15.37
CA ARG A 147 20.36 -10.22 16.23
C ARG A 147 19.90 -11.66 16.45
N THR A 148 18.64 -11.86 16.83
CA THR A 148 18.06 -13.19 17.07
C THR A 148 18.13 -14.06 15.83
N ARG A 149 17.72 -13.56 14.66
CA ARG A 149 17.83 -14.30 13.39
C ARG A 149 19.27 -14.64 13.02
N ARG A 150 20.24 -13.85 13.48
CA ARG A 150 21.66 -14.08 13.21
C ARG A 150 22.27 -15.09 14.17
N VAL A 151 22.02 -14.96 15.47
CA VAL A 151 22.60 -15.79 16.53
C VAL A 151 21.85 -17.11 16.68
N GLY A 152 20.53 -17.11 16.48
CA GLY A 152 19.66 -18.25 16.74
C GLY A 152 19.16 -18.35 18.18
N ASN A 153 19.39 -17.36 19.04
CA ASN A 153 18.90 -17.36 20.43
C ASN A 153 17.40 -17.02 20.51
N TRP A 154 16.56 -17.93 20.02
CA TRP A 154 15.11 -17.76 19.95
C TRP A 154 14.43 -17.76 21.33
N LEU A 155 15.01 -18.45 22.32
CA LEU A 155 14.51 -18.45 23.69
C LEU A 155 14.61 -17.07 24.35
N GLU A 156 15.79 -16.42 24.30
CA GLU A 156 15.97 -15.04 24.79
C GLU A 156 15.00 -14.07 24.10
N PHE A 157 14.81 -14.24 22.79
CA PHE A 157 13.87 -13.42 22.04
C PHE A 157 12.42 -13.66 22.47
N LEU A 158 12.04 -14.89 22.76
CA LEU A 158 10.69 -15.26 23.13
C LEU A 158 10.29 -14.61 24.46
N GLU A 159 11.18 -14.61 25.47
CA GLU A 159 10.98 -13.89 26.74
C GLU A 159 10.76 -12.39 26.52
N PHE A 160 11.59 -11.77 25.69
CA PHE A 160 11.44 -10.37 25.30
C PHE A 160 10.11 -10.13 24.58
N ALA A 161 9.76 -10.98 23.62
CA ALA A 161 8.60 -10.82 22.76
C ALA A 161 7.28 -11.00 23.51
N GLU A 162 7.21 -11.91 24.48
CA GLU A 162 6.04 -12.12 25.32
C GLU A 162 5.68 -10.88 26.13
N SER A 163 6.67 -10.24 26.75
CA SER A 163 6.47 -8.99 27.49
C SER A 163 5.88 -7.90 26.59
N TRP A 164 6.34 -7.84 25.34
CA TRP A 164 5.85 -6.86 24.37
C TRP A 164 4.43 -7.18 23.91
N ILE A 165 4.15 -8.42 23.51
CA ILE A 165 2.82 -8.85 23.03
C ILE A 165 1.75 -8.69 24.10
N ALA A 166 2.08 -8.95 25.37
CA ALA A 166 1.15 -8.75 26.47
C ALA A 166 0.69 -7.28 26.60
N GLY A 167 1.57 -6.33 26.28
CA GLY A 167 1.30 -4.90 26.38
C GLY A 167 0.82 -4.21 25.10
N HIS A 168 0.82 -4.91 23.95
CA HIS A 168 0.60 -4.27 22.63
C HIS A 168 -0.39 -5.05 21.76
N PRO A 169 -1.25 -4.39 20.95
CA PRO A 169 -2.12 -5.08 20.03
C PRO A 169 -1.29 -5.74 18.92
N PRO A 170 -1.70 -6.93 18.43
CA PRO A 170 -0.91 -7.71 17.47
C PRO A 170 -0.51 -6.96 16.20
N ALA A 171 -1.41 -6.12 15.67
CA ALA A 171 -1.17 -5.36 14.46
C ALA A 171 -0.29 -4.11 14.65
N ALA A 172 0.11 -3.77 15.89
CA ALA A 172 0.97 -2.61 16.13
C ALA A 172 2.36 -2.76 15.52
N ASP A 173 2.87 -4.00 15.44
CA ASP A 173 4.15 -4.31 14.81
C ASP A 173 4.09 -5.72 14.19
N PRO A 174 3.66 -5.83 12.92
CA PRO A 174 3.57 -7.12 12.23
C PRO A 174 4.92 -7.85 12.14
N LEU A 175 6.04 -7.12 12.14
CA LEU A 175 7.36 -7.73 12.10
C LEU A 175 7.71 -8.38 13.44
N MET A 176 7.35 -7.73 14.55
CA MET A 176 7.51 -8.31 15.89
C MET A 176 6.65 -9.55 16.07
N LEU A 177 5.40 -9.53 15.58
CA LEU A 177 4.51 -10.68 15.62
C LEU A 177 5.02 -11.84 14.75
N ASP A 178 5.49 -11.56 13.53
CA ASP A 178 6.14 -12.53 12.65
C ASP A 178 7.34 -13.21 13.34
N ALA A 179 8.21 -12.41 13.97
CA ALA A 179 9.36 -12.93 14.68
C ALA A 179 8.98 -13.73 15.95
N TYR A 180 7.91 -13.34 16.66
CA TYR A 180 7.40 -14.08 17.81
C TYR A 180 6.84 -15.45 17.43
N LEU A 181 5.98 -15.50 16.40
CA LEU A 181 5.46 -16.77 15.90
C LEU A 181 6.59 -17.63 15.34
N GLN A 182 7.57 -17.03 14.66
CA GLN A 182 8.77 -17.76 14.28
C GLN A 182 9.51 -18.32 15.50
N ALA A 183 9.74 -17.53 16.55
CA ALA A 183 10.42 -17.99 17.76
C ALA A 183 9.71 -19.19 18.41
N LEU A 184 8.37 -19.16 18.50
CA LEU A 184 7.59 -20.30 18.99
C LEU A 184 7.80 -21.57 18.14
N GLY A 185 7.92 -21.42 16.82
CA GLY A 185 8.19 -22.53 15.92
C GLY A 185 9.63 -23.05 16.04
N GLU A 186 10.61 -22.15 16.13
CA GLU A 186 12.03 -22.51 16.24
C GLU A 186 12.36 -23.11 17.61
N THR A 187 11.64 -22.75 18.68
CA THR A 187 11.72 -23.42 20.00
C THR A 187 10.77 -24.62 20.12
N GLY A 188 10.07 -24.95 19.02
CA GLY A 188 9.18 -26.10 18.84
C GLY A 188 7.93 -26.15 19.73
N HIS A 189 7.47 -25.00 20.21
CA HIS A 189 6.16 -24.85 20.85
C HIS A 189 5.01 -24.80 19.82
N ARG A 190 4.89 -25.79 18.93
CA ARG A 190 3.88 -25.80 17.85
C ARG A 190 2.43 -25.58 18.33
N PRO A 191 1.93 -26.24 19.40
CA PRO A 191 0.56 -26.00 19.87
C PRO A 191 0.33 -24.55 20.30
N ARG A 192 1.35 -23.95 20.92
CA ARG A 192 1.31 -22.55 21.33
C ARG A 192 1.38 -21.61 20.13
N LEU A 193 2.19 -21.92 19.12
CA LEU A 193 2.23 -21.19 17.84
C LEU A 193 0.85 -21.13 17.19
N LEU A 194 0.14 -22.26 17.13
CA LEU A 194 -1.19 -22.32 16.52
C LEU A 194 -2.25 -21.59 17.35
N ALA A 195 -2.22 -21.74 18.68
CA ALA A 195 -3.10 -21.01 19.58
C ALA A 195 -2.90 -19.49 19.49
N GLU A 196 -1.64 -19.03 19.46
CA GLU A 196 -1.30 -17.62 19.33
C GLU A 196 -1.62 -17.07 17.94
N PHE A 197 -1.40 -17.84 16.87
CA PHE A 197 -1.86 -17.46 15.53
C PHE A 197 -3.38 -17.29 15.50
N ALA A 198 -4.14 -18.22 16.06
CA ALA A 198 -5.60 -18.13 16.13
C ALA A 198 -6.08 -16.90 16.94
N ARG A 199 -5.39 -16.59 18.05
CA ARG A 199 -5.71 -15.49 18.96
C ARG A 199 -5.33 -14.11 18.40
N LEU A 200 -4.11 -13.98 17.90
CA LEU A 200 -3.47 -12.71 17.56
C LEU A 200 -3.66 -12.33 16.08
N VAL A 201 -3.74 -13.32 15.19
CA VAL A 201 -3.78 -13.09 13.73
C VAL A 201 -5.17 -13.40 13.17
N ARG A 202 -5.63 -14.65 13.28
CA ARG A 202 -6.85 -15.13 12.60
C ARG A 202 -8.09 -14.28 12.90
N ARG A 203 -8.32 -13.93 14.17
CA ARG A 203 -9.49 -13.11 14.56
C ARG A 203 -9.38 -11.65 14.12
N ARG A 204 -8.20 -11.23 13.64
CA ARG A 204 -7.81 -9.84 13.40
C ARG A 204 -7.13 -9.65 12.04
N GLU A 205 -7.33 -10.55 11.09
CA GLU A 205 -6.62 -10.51 9.79
C GLU A 205 -6.78 -9.17 9.05
N SER A 206 -7.92 -8.50 9.20
CA SER A 206 -8.18 -7.18 8.62
C SER A 206 -7.30 -6.06 9.18
N GLU A 207 -6.64 -6.27 10.31
CA GLU A 207 -5.71 -5.32 10.89
C GLU A 207 -4.30 -5.41 10.26
N PHE A 208 -4.01 -6.46 9.48
CA PHE A 208 -2.69 -6.70 8.91
C PHE A 208 -2.63 -6.41 7.41
N PRO A 209 -1.49 -5.89 6.89
CA PRO A 209 -1.28 -5.82 5.46
C PRO A 209 -1.24 -7.24 4.86
N PRO A 210 -1.89 -7.48 3.69
CA PRO A 210 -1.98 -8.81 3.09
C PRO A 210 -0.61 -9.49 2.90
N PHE A 211 0.41 -8.71 2.55
CA PHE A 211 1.78 -9.18 2.42
C PHE A 211 2.32 -9.85 3.70
N PHE A 212 2.20 -9.18 4.86
CA PHE A 212 2.69 -9.73 6.13
C PHE A 212 1.88 -10.94 6.58
N LEU A 213 0.56 -10.89 6.36
CA LEU A 213 -0.33 -11.99 6.70
C LEU A 213 0.05 -13.28 5.95
N ASN A 214 0.38 -13.18 4.66
CA ASN A 214 0.78 -14.34 3.86
C ASN A 214 2.14 -14.91 4.27
N VAL A 215 3.10 -14.06 4.69
CA VAL A 215 4.37 -14.53 5.27
C VAL A 215 4.12 -15.30 6.57
N ILE A 216 3.29 -14.76 7.47
CA ILE A 216 2.94 -15.43 8.73
C ILE A 216 2.26 -16.77 8.45
N ARG A 217 1.24 -16.79 7.57
CA ARG A 217 0.54 -18.03 7.18
C ARG A 217 1.53 -19.06 6.61
N ALA A 218 2.49 -18.65 5.79
CA ALA A 218 3.46 -19.55 5.18
C ALA A 218 4.37 -20.20 6.23
N LYS A 219 4.83 -19.42 7.20
CA LYS A 219 5.63 -19.93 8.31
C LYS A 219 4.83 -20.85 9.22
N VAL A 220 3.58 -20.51 9.52
CA VAL A 220 2.68 -21.36 10.32
C VAL A 220 2.43 -22.69 9.61
N ALA A 221 2.13 -22.67 8.31
CA ALA A 221 1.98 -23.89 7.51
C ALA A 221 3.27 -24.74 7.54
N ALA A 222 4.42 -24.09 7.33
CA ALA A 222 5.71 -24.76 7.36
C ALA A 222 6.05 -25.38 8.72
N PHE A 223 5.83 -24.65 9.82
CA PHE A 223 6.02 -25.20 11.18
C PHE A 223 4.96 -26.23 11.58
N SER A 224 3.87 -26.35 10.83
CA SER A 224 2.86 -27.39 11.05
C SER A 224 3.05 -28.64 10.20
N GLY A 225 3.97 -28.62 9.23
CA GLY A 225 4.18 -29.73 8.30
C GLY A 225 3.14 -29.81 7.18
N ASP A 226 2.34 -28.75 6.97
CA ASP A 226 1.40 -28.68 5.85
C ASP A 226 2.14 -28.21 4.58
N VAL A 227 2.75 -29.19 3.90
CA VAL A 227 3.61 -28.96 2.73
C VAL A 227 2.82 -28.35 1.58
N ASP A 228 1.61 -28.83 1.32
CA ASP A 228 0.78 -28.35 0.21
C ASP A 228 0.37 -26.88 0.43
N LEU A 229 -0.02 -26.53 1.65
CA LEU A 229 -0.37 -25.16 2.00
C LEU A 229 0.85 -24.22 1.93
N ALA A 230 2.00 -24.69 2.43
CA ALA A 230 3.26 -23.96 2.40
C ALA A 230 3.74 -23.74 0.96
N ASP A 231 3.72 -24.76 0.12
CA ASP A 231 4.09 -24.69 -1.30
C ASP A 231 3.24 -23.66 -2.04
N HIS A 232 1.92 -23.75 -1.89
CA HIS A 232 1.02 -22.78 -2.50
C HIS A 232 1.30 -21.34 -2.01
N LEU A 233 1.50 -21.13 -0.71
CA LEU A 233 1.82 -19.79 -0.18
C LEU A 233 3.12 -19.25 -0.76
N LEU A 234 4.16 -20.07 -0.74
CA LEU A 234 5.50 -19.65 -1.11
C LEU A 234 5.62 -19.45 -2.61
N ASN A 235 5.12 -20.38 -3.42
CA ASN A 235 5.30 -20.38 -4.87
C ASN A 235 4.21 -19.63 -5.64
N VAL A 236 3.00 -19.46 -5.10
CA VAL A 236 1.93 -18.69 -5.75
C VAL A 236 1.81 -17.29 -5.14
N THR A 237 1.59 -17.21 -3.82
CA THR A 237 1.29 -15.93 -3.16
C THR A 237 2.54 -15.08 -2.90
N LEU A 238 3.65 -15.72 -2.55
CA LEU A 238 4.93 -15.09 -2.22
C LEU A 238 5.98 -15.31 -3.32
N ALA A 239 5.53 -15.49 -4.56
CA ALA A 239 6.37 -15.70 -5.74
C ALA A 239 7.38 -14.55 -6.00
N SER A 240 7.16 -13.38 -5.40
CA SER A 240 8.04 -12.22 -5.46
C SER A 240 9.28 -12.32 -4.56
N PHE A 241 9.26 -13.21 -3.57
CA PHE A 241 10.43 -13.49 -2.74
C PHE A 241 11.50 -14.24 -3.53
N ASP A 242 12.74 -14.12 -3.08
CA ASP A 242 13.87 -14.85 -3.59
C ASP A 242 13.67 -16.37 -3.42
N GLN A 243 14.23 -17.11 -4.37
CA GLN A 243 14.11 -18.56 -4.39
C GLN A 243 14.64 -19.19 -3.10
N GLU A 244 15.76 -18.69 -2.58
CA GLU A 244 16.36 -19.20 -1.34
C GLU A 244 15.43 -19.09 -0.13
N PHE A 245 14.72 -17.96 0.01
CA PHE A 245 13.70 -17.81 1.06
C PHE A 245 12.57 -18.85 0.93
N ARG A 246 12.06 -19.07 -0.29
CA ARG A 246 10.98 -20.04 -0.52
C ARG A 246 11.44 -21.46 -0.23
N GLU A 247 12.62 -21.83 -0.72
CA GLU A 247 13.22 -23.14 -0.48
C GLU A 247 13.46 -23.39 1.01
N TYR A 248 13.89 -22.37 1.77
CA TYR A 248 14.09 -22.50 3.20
C TYR A 248 12.80 -22.85 3.96
N TRP A 249 11.71 -22.16 3.64
CA TRP A 249 10.43 -22.44 4.31
C TRP A 249 9.76 -23.73 3.80
N LEU A 250 9.98 -24.12 2.55
CA LEU A 250 9.55 -25.44 2.03
C LEU A 250 10.29 -26.58 2.71
N ALA A 251 11.60 -26.47 2.85
CA ALA A 251 12.41 -27.46 3.55
C ALA A 251 12.01 -27.58 5.03
N THR A 252 11.62 -26.46 5.64
CA THR A 252 11.01 -26.44 6.98
C THR A 252 9.71 -27.23 7.02
N ALA A 253 8.83 -27.07 6.03
CA ALA A 253 7.57 -27.81 5.93
C ALA A 253 7.80 -29.32 5.80
N TRP A 254 8.70 -29.73 4.90
CA TRP A 254 9.06 -31.14 4.72
C TRP A 254 9.64 -31.77 5.98
N LEU A 255 10.52 -31.03 6.68
CA LEU A 255 11.10 -31.48 7.93
C LEU A 255 10.03 -31.66 9.01
N ALA A 256 9.13 -30.68 9.15
CA ALA A 256 8.01 -30.76 10.10
C ALA A 256 7.01 -31.87 9.77
N ALA A 257 6.86 -32.23 8.49
CA ALA A 257 6.06 -33.36 8.03
C ALA A 257 6.75 -34.73 8.25
N GLY A 258 7.98 -34.75 8.78
CA GLY A 258 8.77 -35.97 8.99
C GLY A 258 9.47 -36.50 7.74
N ASN A 259 9.42 -35.79 6.61
CA ASN A 259 10.12 -36.16 5.38
C ASN A 259 11.52 -35.52 5.33
N ILE A 260 12.44 -36.11 6.11
CA ILE A 260 13.80 -35.60 6.29
C ILE A 260 14.60 -35.64 4.97
N GLU A 261 14.37 -36.65 4.12
CA GLU A 261 15.07 -36.80 2.84
C GLU A 261 14.76 -35.61 1.91
N GLN A 262 13.47 -35.29 1.74
CA GLN A 262 13.06 -34.13 0.95
C GLN A 262 13.57 -32.81 1.53
N ALA A 263 13.50 -32.64 2.86
CA ALA A 263 14.05 -31.44 3.51
C ALA A 263 15.56 -31.28 3.24
N ASN A 264 16.33 -32.36 3.31
CA ASN A 264 17.77 -32.36 3.06
C ASN A 264 18.13 -32.00 1.62
N GLU A 265 17.30 -32.35 0.63
CA GLU A 265 17.53 -31.94 -0.76
C GLU A 265 17.54 -30.41 -0.88
N PHE A 266 16.55 -29.74 -0.29
CA PHE A 266 16.51 -28.28 -0.25
C PHE A 266 17.67 -27.70 0.58
N TRP A 267 18.00 -28.28 1.74
CA TRP A 267 19.10 -27.78 2.57
C TRP A 267 20.46 -27.84 1.87
N SER A 268 20.74 -28.92 1.14
CA SER A 268 21.98 -29.07 0.38
C SER A 268 22.17 -27.97 -0.67
N ARG A 269 21.08 -27.50 -1.30
CA ARG A 269 21.12 -26.35 -2.22
C ARG A 269 21.47 -25.06 -1.49
N LEU A 270 20.85 -24.84 -0.32
CA LEU A 270 20.98 -23.61 0.45
C LEU A 270 22.31 -23.47 1.22
N GLU A 271 23.02 -24.57 1.50
CA GLU A 271 24.38 -24.52 2.07
C GLU A 271 25.36 -23.70 1.21
N SER A 272 25.17 -23.72 -0.11
CA SER A 272 25.97 -22.98 -1.08
C SER A 272 25.48 -21.55 -1.34
N SER A 273 24.44 -21.10 -0.62
CA SER A 273 23.86 -19.77 -0.79
C SER A 273 24.92 -18.68 -0.71
N SER A 274 24.78 -17.63 -1.52
CA SER A 274 25.62 -16.44 -1.44
C SER A 274 25.31 -15.56 -0.22
N ASP A 275 24.13 -15.70 0.39
CA ASP A 275 23.70 -14.99 1.59
C ASP A 275 24.19 -15.72 2.86
N SER A 276 25.09 -15.09 3.60
CA SER A 276 25.61 -15.63 4.86
C SER A 276 24.53 -15.84 5.92
N ARG A 277 23.40 -15.13 5.85
CA ARG A 277 22.27 -15.32 6.76
C ARG A 277 21.55 -16.63 6.49
N MET A 278 21.40 -16.97 5.21
CA MET A 278 20.78 -18.22 4.81
C MET A 278 21.66 -19.40 5.22
N ARG A 279 22.95 -19.36 4.89
CA ARG A 279 23.90 -20.43 5.27
C ARG A 279 23.90 -20.72 6.77
N ASP A 280 23.91 -19.69 7.60
CA ASP A 280 23.91 -19.87 9.06
C ASP A 280 22.57 -20.39 9.59
N ALA A 281 21.45 -19.96 8.99
CA ALA A 281 20.13 -20.47 9.35
C ALA A 281 20.00 -21.96 9.01
N VAL A 282 20.46 -22.36 7.82
CA VAL A 282 20.51 -23.77 7.38
C VAL A 282 21.39 -24.59 8.31
N ARG A 283 22.63 -24.13 8.58
CA ARG A 283 23.57 -24.83 9.47
C ARG A 283 22.98 -25.07 10.85
N ARG A 284 22.35 -24.06 11.46
CA ARG A 284 21.67 -24.23 12.76
C ARG A 284 20.58 -25.29 12.68
N ARG A 285 19.76 -25.25 11.63
CA ARG A 285 18.63 -26.16 11.46
C ARG A 285 19.08 -27.61 11.21
N GLN A 286 20.24 -27.82 10.60
CA GLN A 286 20.85 -29.14 10.42
C GLN A 286 21.51 -29.67 11.71
N VAL A 287 22.07 -28.80 12.54
CA VAL A 287 22.75 -29.17 13.79
C VAL A 287 21.75 -29.39 14.92
N ASP A 288 20.85 -28.43 15.12
CA ASP A 288 19.90 -28.41 16.23
C ASP A 288 18.61 -29.18 15.89
N GLY A 289 18.31 -29.38 14.60
CA GLY A 289 16.99 -29.81 14.16
C GLY A 289 15.93 -28.73 14.39
N VAL A 290 14.65 -29.08 14.20
CA VAL A 290 13.53 -28.25 14.67
C VAL A 290 13.09 -28.84 16.01
N LEU A 291 13.67 -28.33 17.10
CA LEU A 291 13.72 -28.95 18.44
C LEU A 291 12.38 -29.32 19.13
N SER A 292 11.21 -29.30 18.49
CA SER A 292 10.01 -30.02 18.99
C SER A 292 8.79 -30.00 18.03
N ILE A 293 8.99 -30.10 16.72
CA ILE A 293 7.85 -30.13 15.77
C ILE A 293 7.53 -31.54 15.24
N THR A 294 8.49 -32.46 15.29
CA THR A 294 8.37 -33.79 14.67
C THR A 294 7.83 -34.89 15.61
N GLU A 295 7.65 -34.60 16.91
CA GLU A 295 7.41 -35.66 17.90
C GLU A 295 5.94 -35.91 18.25
N ASN A 296 5.02 -34.99 17.89
CA ASN A 296 3.59 -35.13 18.18
C ASN A 296 2.75 -34.94 16.91
N PRO A 297 1.69 -35.73 16.66
CA PRO A 297 0.70 -35.44 15.63
C PRO A 297 -0.10 -34.17 15.97
N LEU A 298 -0.72 -33.55 14.96
CA LEU A 298 -1.63 -32.43 15.17
C LEU A 298 -2.91 -32.94 15.87
N SER A 299 -3.47 -32.12 16.75
CA SER A 299 -4.79 -32.34 17.30
C SER A 299 -5.87 -32.00 16.26
N PRO A 300 -7.09 -32.56 16.36
CA PRO A 300 -8.17 -32.25 15.41
C PRO A 300 -8.50 -30.75 15.31
N GLN A 301 -8.32 -29.99 16.40
CA GLN A 301 -8.54 -28.54 16.39
C GLN A 301 -7.46 -27.79 15.60
N GLU A 302 -6.23 -28.28 15.63
CA GLU A 302 -5.10 -27.74 14.89
C GLU A 302 -5.21 -28.06 13.39
N GLU A 303 -5.68 -29.26 13.04
CA GLU A 303 -5.97 -29.65 11.66
C GLU A 303 -7.09 -28.77 11.07
N ILE A 304 -8.20 -28.60 11.78
CA ILE A 304 -9.29 -27.70 11.35
C ILE A 304 -8.78 -26.27 11.13
N LEU A 305 -7.91 -25.78 12.02
CA LEU A 305 -7.32 -24.44 11.86
C LEU A 305 -6.50 -24.32 10.58
N LEU A 306 -5.73 -25.35 10.21
CA LEU A 306 -4.94 -25.38 8.97
C LEU A 306 -5.81 -25.50 7.73
N GLU A 307 -6.83 -26.37 7.75
CA GLU A 307 -7.82 -26.47 6.68
C GLU A 307 -8.56 -25.14 6.45
N GLU A 308 -8.90 -24.42 7.52
CA GLU A 308 -9.50 -23.10 7.42
C GLU A 308 -8.54 -22.06 6.81
N ILE A 309 -7.23 -22.11 7.12
CA ILE A 309 -6.22 -21.28 6.46
C ILE A 309 -6.13 -21.62 4.97
N ALA A 310 -6.26 -22.91 4.60
CA ALA A 310 -6.27 -23.34 3.20
C ALA A 310 -7.54 -22.88 2.46
N HIS A 311 -8.72 -23.01 3.08
CA HIS A 311 -10.00 -22.67 2.49
C HIS A 311 -10.23 -21.17 2.32
N LEU A 312 -9.81 -20.34 3.29
CA LEU A 312 -9.89 -18.86 3.18
C LEU A 312 -9.10 -18.34 1.97
N LYS A 313 -8.17 -19.15 1.45
CA LYS A 313 -7.13 -18.71 0.53
C LYS A 313 -7.46 -18.95 -0.94
N LEU A 314 -8.13 -20.05 -1.29
CA LEU A 314 -8.61 -20.27 -2.68
C LEU A 314 -9.51 -19.12 -3.18
N ALA A 315 -10.24 -18.44 -2.28
CA ALA A 315 -11.04 -17.26 -2.63
C ALA A 315 -10.22 -15.95 -2.79
N GLU A 316 -9.10 -15.81 -2.06
CA GLU A 316 -8.21 -14.65 -2.10
C GLU A 316 -7.21 -14.71 -3.25
N THR A 317 -6.64 -15.88 -3.54
CA THR A 317 -5.68 -16.07 -4.62
C THR A 317 -6.32 -15.82 -5.98
N ASP A 318 -7.59 -16.17 -6.20
CA ASP A 318 -8.30 -15.88 -7.46
C ASP A 318 -8.44 -14.38 -7.76
N TYR A 319 -8.54 -13.53 -6.72
CA TYR A 319 -8.58 -12.07 -6.88
C TYR A 319 -7.16 -11.48 -6.95
N ALA A 320 -6.23 -11.96 -6.11
CA ALA A 320 -4.84 -11.53 -6.11
C ALA A 320 -4.08 -11.95 -7.39
N ILE A 321 -4.46 -13.05 -8.06
CA ILE A 321 -3.91 -13.45 -9.36
C ILE A 321 -4.29 -12.45 -10.46
N ILE A 322 -5.45 -11.79 -10.36
CA ILE A 322 -5.82 -10.68 -11.27
C ILE A 322 -4.85 -9.50 -11.06
N GLU A 323 -4.41 -9.24 -9.82
CA GLU A 323 -3.38 -8.23 -9.50
C GLU A 323 -1.93 -8.71 -9.67
N GLY A 324 -1.67 -10.02 -9.77
CA GLY A 324 -0.33 -10.62 -9.83
C GLY A 324 0.20 -10.92 -11.23
N GLN A 325 -0.65 -10.86 -12.26
CA GLN A 325 -0.26 -11.05 -13.66
C GLN A 325 0.76 -9.98 -14.12
N PRO A 326 1.69 -10.31 -15.04
CA PRO A 326 2.93 -9.56 -15.30
C PRO A 326 2.66 -8.13 -15.78
N ARG A 327 3.73 -7.30 -15.79
CA ARG A 327 3.78 -5.92 -16.29
C ARG A 327 3.13 -5.79 -17.68
N GLY A 328 1.81 -5.67 -17.73
CA GLY A 328 1.08 -5.27 -18.91
C GLY A 328 1.54 -3.89 -19.31
N ARG A 329 1.77 -3.66 -20.59
CA ARG A 329 2.06 -2.32 -21.10
C ARG A 329 0.74 -1.53 -21.07
N PHE A 330 0.64 -0.57 -20.14
CA PHE A 330 -0.56 0.25 -19.88
C PHE A 330 -0.74 1.36 -20.92
N TRP A 331 -0.74 0.99 -22.20
CA TRP A 331 -0.62 1.94 -23.30
C TRP A 331 -1.81 2.90 -23.39
N VAL A 332 -3.01 2.48 -22.99
CA VAL A 332 -4.18 3.37 -23.01
C VAL A 332 -4.06 4.43 -21.94
N THR A 333 -3.71 4.06 -20.70
CA THR A 333 -3.49 5.03 -19.63
C THR A 333 -2.41 6.06 -20.02
N TRP A 334 -1.29 5.58 -20.56
CA TRP A 334 -0.21 6.46 -21.04
C TRP A 334 -0.62 7.31 -22.24
N GLY A 335 -1.40 6.74 -23.17
CA GLY A 335 -1.91 7.43 -24.35
C GLY A 335 -2.85 8.58 -23.97
N ILE A 336 -3.78 8.34 -23.04
CA ILE A 336 -4.65 9.40 -22.50
C ILE A 336 -3.79 10.47 -21.84
N ALA A 337 -2.85 10.10 -20.96
CA ALA A 337 -1.96 11.07 -20.31
C ALA A 337 -1.18 11.92 -21.33
N ALA A 338 -0.67 11.31 -22.40
CA ALA A 338 0.01 12.02 -23.49
C ALA A 338 -0.93 12.98 -24.23
N LEU A 339 -2.18 12.58 -24.50
CA LEU A 339 -3.18 13.45 -25.12
C LEU A 339 -3.50 14.66 -24.24
N LEU A 340 -3.63 14.48 -22.92
CA LEU A 340 -3.83 15.59 -21.98
C LEU A 340 -2.65 16.55 -21.97
N LEU A 341 -1.42 16.04 -22.01
CA LEU A 341 -0.21 16.87 -22.12
C LEU A 341 -0.19 17.65 -23.43
N VAL A 342 -0.51 17.00 -24.55
CA VAL A 342 -0.56 17.66 -25.87
C VAL A 342 -1.63 18.75 -25.89
N ALA A 343 -2.83 18.49 -25.38
CA ALA A 343 -3.88 19.49 -25.26
C ALA A 343 -3.43 20.69 -24.41
N PHE A 344 -2.75 20.43 -23.30
CA PHE A 344 -2.21 21.47 -22.43
C PHE A 344 -1.15 22.35 -23.12
N LEU A 345 -0.35 21.79 -24.05
CA LEU A 345 0.59 22.60 -24.83
C LEU A 345 -0.11 23.68 -25.67
N PHE A 346 -1.33 23.42 -26.15
CA PHE A 346 -2.13 24.42 -26.88
C PHE A 346 -2.70 25.52 -25.97
N GLU A 347 -2.78 25.29 -24.66
CA GLU A 347 -3.24 26.29 -23.69
C GLU A 347 -2.16 27.33 -23.36
N ILE A 348 -0.88 26.95 -23.45
CA ILE A 348 0.26 27.79 -23.05
C ILE A 348 0.28 29.16 -23.75
N PRO A 349 0.13 29.27 -25.09
CA PRO A 349 0.28 30.55 -25.79
C PRO A 349 -0.73 31.62 -25.37
N GLY A 350 -1.97 31.23 -25.02
CA GLY A 350 -3.01 32.16 -24.57
C GLY A 350 -3.14 32.25 -23.04
N GLY A 351 -2.28 31.54 -22.30
CA GLY A 351 -2.31 31.44 -20.85
C GLY A 351 -3.23 30.31 -20.36
N THR A 352 -2.66 29.40 -19.55
CA THR A 352 -3.34 28.20 -19.03
C THR A 352 -4.38 28.49 -17.94
N THR A 353 -4.37 29.70 -17.38
CA THR A 353 -5.34 30.16 -16.37
C THR A 353 -6.23 31.28 -16.90
N ASN A 354 -6.15 31.59 -18.20
CA ASN A 354 -6.98 32.58 -18.86
C ASN A 354 -8.27 31.91 -19.35
N LEU A 355 -9.41 32.29 -18.76
CA LEU A 355 -10.70 31.69 -19.11
C LEU A 355 -11.09 31.95 -20.57
N ASP A 356 -10.81 33.14 -21.12
CA ASP A 356 -11.11 33.45 -22.51
C ASP A 356 -10.34 32.56 -23.48
N ASN A 357 -9.09 32.23 -23.13
CA ASN A 357 -8.28 31.29 -23.89
C ASN A 357 -8.89 29.88 -23.85
N LEU A 358 -9.29 29.40 -22.68
CA LEU A 358 -9.93 28.10 -22.53
C LEU A 358 -11.26 28.02 -23.28
N VAL A 359 -12.07 29.09 -23.26
CA VAL A 359 -13.30 29.19 -24.05
C VAL A 359 -13.00 29.15 -25.55
N LYS A 360 -11.96 29.84 -26.03
CA LYS A 360 -11.53 29.76 -27.44
C LYS A 360 -11.11 28.36 -27.85
N LEU A 361 -10.43 27.64 -26.96
CA LEU A 361 -9.93 26.27 -27.20
C LEU A 361 -11.01 25.19 -27.07
N GLY A 362 -12.21 25.52 -26.56
CA GLY A 362 -13.34 24.59 -26.51
C GLY A 362 -13.88 24.28 -25.12
N GLY A 363 -13.52 25.05 -24.10
CA GLY A 363 -14.13 24.96 -22.77
C GLY A 363 -15.66 25.05 -22.86
N MET A 364 -16.35 24.25 -22.06
CA MET A 364 -17.81 24.17 -22.09
C MET A 364 -18.39 25.36 -21.31
N VAL A 365 -19.24 26.16 -21.94
CA VAL A 365 -19.83 27.36 -21.33
C VAL A 365 -21.26 27.06 -20.89
N ILE A 366 -21.60 27.45 -19.65
CA ILE A 366 -22.93 27.33 -19.07
C ILE A 366 -23.41 28.74 -18.72
N PRO A 367 -24.63 29.16 -19.11
CA PRO A 367 -25.65 28.39 -19.83
C PRO A 367 -25.25 28.09 -21.28
N VAL A 368 -25.67 26.92 -21.81
CA VAL A 368 -25.24 26.41 -23.14
C VAL A 368 -25.72 27.29 -24.28
N GLU A 369 -26.80 28.03 -24.03
CA GLU A 369 -27.43 29.04 -24.87
C GLU A 369 -26.45 30.15 -25.28
N VAL A 370 -25.37 30.36 -24.53
CA VAL A 370 -24.30 31.33 -24.87
C VAL A 370 -23.42 30.81 -26.02
N THR A 371 -23.41 29.51 -26.28
CA THR A 371 -22.62 28.87 -27.36
C THR A 371 -23.47 27.89 -28.19
N PRO A 372 -24.54 28.35 -28.84
CA PRO A 372 -25.48 27.47 -29.53
C PRO A 372 -24.80 26.71 -30.68
N GLY A 373 -25.10 25.42 -30.80
CA GLY A 373 -24.58 24.54 -31.86
C GLY A 373 -23.14 24.05 -31.68
N GLN A 374 -22.44 24.45 -30.61
CA GLN A 374 -21.02 24.12 -30.39
C GLN A 374 -20.83 22.81 -29.59
N TRP A 375 -21.48 21.72 -30.01
CA TRP A 375 -21.48 20.42 -29.33
C TRP A 375 -20.08 19.81 -29.16
N TRP A 376 -19.13 20.15 -30.04
CA TRP A 376 -17.75 19.69 -29.99
C TRP A 376 -17.03 20.11 -28.70
N ARG A 377 -17.53 21.15 -28.01
CA ARG A 377 -17.04 21.59 -26.69
C ARG A 377 -17.12 20.51 -25.62
N VAL A 378 -18.09 19.60 -25.72
CA VAL A 378 -18.20 18.45 -24.79
C VAL A 378 -16.94 17.58 -24.83
N PHE A 379 -16.39 17.39 -26.03
CA PHE A 379 -15.18 16.60 -26.22
C PHE A 379 -13.94 17.43 -25.89
N ALA A 380 -13.84 18.65 -26.42
CA ALA A 380 -12.68 19.51 -26.24
C ALA A 380 -12.44 19.85 -24.75
N ALA A 381 -13.49 20.23 -24.01
CA ALA A 381 -13.40 20.58 -22.60
C ALA A 381 -12.87 19.43 -21.73
N GLY A 382 -13.08 18.17 -22.14
CA GLY A 382 -12.56 16.99 -21.42
C GLY A 382 -11.04 16.82 -21.48
N PHE A 383 -10.36 17.54 -22.37
CA PHE A 383 -8.89 17.52 -22.49
C PHE A 383 -8.23 18.79 -21.93
N LEU A 384 -8.97 19.89 -21.79
CA LEU A 384 -8.45 21.18 -21.34
C LEU A 384 -8.28 21.24 -19.82
N HIS A 385 -7.34 22.04 -19.32
CA HIS A 385 -7.09 22.22 -17.89
C HIS A 385 -6.95 23.69 -17.48
N TYR A 386 -7.34 23.99 -16.24
CA TYR A 386 -7.12 25.29 -15.63
C TYR A 386 -5.79 25.30 -14.85
N GLY A 387 -4.69 25.53 -15.57
CA GLY A 387 -3.34 25.66 -15.02
C GLY A 387 -2.61 24.34 -14.75
N VAL A 388 -1.30 24.45 -14.51
CA VAL A 388 -0.36 23.32 -14.41
C VAL A 388 -0.73 22.35 -13.29
N LEU A 389 -1.14 22.86 -12.12
CA LEU A 389 -1.49 22.00 -10.99
C LEU A 389 -2.72 21.14 -11.28
N HIS A 390 -3.72 21.70 -11.97
CA HIS A 390 -4.92 20.96 -12.35
C HIS A 390 -4.56 19.80 -13.30
N LEU A 391 -3.68 20.03 -14.28
CA LEU A 391 -3.14 18.96 -15.14
C LEU A 391 -2.36 17.91 -14.35
N LEU A 392 -1.46 18.32 -13.48
CA LEU A 392 -0.60 17.40 -12.72
C LEU A 392 -1.42 16.45 -11.83
N PHE A 393 -2.47 16.93 -11.16
CA PHE A 393 -3.35 16.07 -10.38
C PHE A 393 -4.13 15.09 -11.24
N ASN A 394 -4.68 15.53 -12.38
CA ASN A 394 -5.41 14.65 -13.29
C ASN A 394 -4.52 13.57 -13.89
N VAL A 395 -3.36 13.93 -14.43
CA VAL A 395 -2.40 12.99 -15.00
C VAL A 395 -1.85 12.06 -13.92
N GLY A 396 -1.53 12.59 -12.73
CA GLY A 396 -1.07 11.79 -11.60
C GLY A 396 -2.10 10.74 -11.15
N ALA A 397 -3.36 11.16 -10.98
CA ALA A 397 -4.46 10.28 -10.61
C ALA A 397 -4.77 9.25 -11.72
N LEU A 398 -4.79 9.68 -12.98
CA LEU A 398 -4.95 8.81 -14.15
C LEU A 398 -3.85 7.74 -14.20
N LEU A 399 -2.59 8.12 -14.05
CA LEU A 399 -1.49 7.16 -14.03
C LEU A 399 -1.59 6.22 -12.82
N LEU A 400 -1.98 6.71 -11.64
CA LEU A 400 -2.08 5.86 -10.45
C LEU A 400 -3.25 4.86 -10.55
N LEU A 401 -4.44 5.34 -10.85
CA LEU A 401 -5.69 4.56 -10.83
C LEU A 401 -5.99 3.89 -12.16
N GLY A 402 -5.73 4.59 -13.28
CA GLY A 402 -5.96 4.08 -14.63
C GLY A 402 -5.15 2.84 -14.94
N ARG A 403 -3.87 2.78 -14.55
CA ARG A 403 -3.04 1.56 -14.70
C ARG A 403 -3.64 0.36 -13.97
N ARG A 404 -4.22 0.58 -12.78
CA ARG A 404 -4.88 -0.49 -12.02
C ARG A 404 -6.13 -0.96 -12.74
N LEU A 405 -6.98 -0.02 -13.18
CA LEU A 405 -8.20 -0.38 -13.89
C LEU A 405 -7.91 -1.01 -15.27
N GLU A 406 -6.90 -0.55 -16.01
CA GLU A 406 -6.46 -1.15 -17.28
C GLU A 406 -6.05 -2.61 -17.10
N LYS A 407 -5.40 -2.93 -15.98
CA LYS A 407 -5.00 -4.29 -15.65
C LYS A 407 -6.21 -5.21 -15.50
N VAL A 408 -7.28 -4.70 -14.89
CA VAL A 408 -8.49 -5.47 -14.57
C VAL A 408 -9.45 -5.54 -15.76
N TRP A 409 -9.69 -4.41 -16.42
CA TRP A 409 -10.68 -4.28 -17.49
C TRP A 409 -10.09 -4.50 -18.88
N GLY A 410 -8.77 -4.42 -19.02
CA GLY A 410 -8.10 -4.33 -20.31
C GLY A 410 -8.19 -2.93 -20.93
N PRO A 411 -7.39 -2.69 -21.99
CA PRO A 411 -7.23 -1.36 -22.60
C PRO A 411 -8.54 -0.81 -23.20
N VAL A 412 -9.33 -1.65 -23.87
CA VAL A 412 -10.55 -1.22 -24.58
C VAL A 412 -11.62 -0.73 -23.61
N ASN A 413 -11.93 -1.52 -22.58
CA ASN A 413 -12.93 -1.16 -21.59
C ASN A 413 -12.49 0.06 -20.75
N LEU A 414 -11.18 0.19 -20.46
CA LEU A 414 -10.66 1.41 -19.83
C LEU A 414 -10.93 2.63 -20.72
N LEU A 415 -10.57 2.56 -22.00
CA LEU A 415 -10.73 3.69 -22.93
C LEU A 415 -12.19 4.14 -23.01
N PHE A 416 -13.11 3.20 -23.23
CA PHE A 416 -14.54 3.51 -23.31
C PHE A 416 -15.09 4.03 -21.99
N GLY A 417 -14.78 3.38 -20.87
CA GLY A 417 -15.24 3.82 -19.55
C GLY A 417 -14.74 5.22 -19.19
N TYR A 418 -13.46 5.51 -19.45
CA TYR A 418 -12.88 6.83 -19.24
C TYR A 418 -13.54 7.89 -20.12
N CYS A 419 -13.65 7.65 -21.44
CA CYS A 419 -14.25 8.61 -22.38
C CYS A 419 -15.72 8.87 -22.05
N LEU A 420 -16.48 7.82 -21.71
CA LEU A 420 -17.90 7.96 -21.36
C LEU A 420 -18.06 8.81 -20.10
N ALA A 421 -17.23 8.61 -19.07
CA ALA A 421 -17.27 9.42 -17.86
C ALA A 421 -16.77 10.85 -18.08
N ALA A 422 -15.67 11.04 -18.81
CA ALA A 422 -15.10 12.36 -19.10
C ALA A 422 -16.08 13.23 -19.90
N PHE A 423 -16.56 12.73 -21.03
CA PHE A 423 -17.46 13.50 -21.90
C PHE A 423 -18.90 13.52 -21.37
N GLY A 424 -19.36 12.41 -20.77
CA GLY A 424 -20.71 12.34 -20.21
C GLY A 424 -20.91 13.27 -19.01
N SER A 425 -19.91 13.43 -18.14
CA SER A 425 -20.00 14.40 -17.04
C SER A 425 -20.10 15.84 -17.53
N ILE A 426 -19.31 16.22 -18.55
CA ILE A 426 -19.35 17.55 -19.18
C ILE A 426 -20.67 17.78 -19.94
N ALA A 427 -21.21 16.74 -20.58
CA ALA A 427 -22.49 16.83 -21.30
C ALA A 427 -23.69 16.95 -20.34
N LEU A 428 -23.67 16.26 -19.20
CA LEU A 428 -24.77 16.22 -18.25
C LEU A 428 -24.76 17.39 -17.26
N ALA A 429 -23.59 17.91 -16.89
CA ALA A 429 -23.48 18.99 -15.90
C ALA A 429 -24.33 20.24 -16.26
N PRO A 430 -24.34 20.75 -17.52
CA PRO A 430 -25.18 21.88 -17.89
C PRO A 430 -26.66 21.68 -17.64
N LEU A 431 -27.18 20.45 -17.79
CA LEU A 431 -28.61 20.14 -17.57
C LEU A 431 -29.02 20.27 -16.10
N LEU A 432 -28.05 20.17 -15.19
CA LEU A 432 -28.25 20.20 -13.74
C LEU A 432 -27.80 21.52 -13.11
N MET A 433 -27.17 22.41 -13.90
CA MET A 433 -26.64 23.71 -13.46
C MET A 433 -27.44 24.91 -14.00
N GLN A 434 -28.54 24.68 -14.73
CA GLN A 434 -29.30 25.71 -15.44
C GLN A 434 -29.78 26.86 -14.54
N ASP A 435 -30.13 26.55 -13.28
CA ASP A 435 -30.67 27.54 -12.32
C ASP A 435 -29.62 28.05 -11.32
N ALA A 436 -28.38 27.58 -11.39
CA ALA A 436 -27.39 27.80 -10.32
C ALA A 436 -26.63 29.14 -10.43
N THR A 437 -26.59 29.78 -11.60
CA THR A 437 -25.78 30.99 -11.81
C THR A 437 -26.46 31.97 -12.79
N PRO A 438 -27.44 32.77 -12.33
CA PRO A 438 -28.15 33.71 -13.21
C PRO A 438 -27.32 34.91 -13.71
N TYR A 439 -26.09 35.13 -13.20
CA TYR A 439 -25.36 36.38 -13.44
C TYR A 439 -23.96 36.24 -14.06
N GLU A 440 -23.32 35.06 -14.03
CA GLU A 440 -22.01 34.85 -14.67
C GLU A 440 -21.90 33.49 -15.35
N PRO A 441 -21.41 33.42 -16.61
CA PRO A 441 -21.19 32.16 -17.30
C PRO A 441 -20.12 31.31 -16.59
N VAL A 442 -20.42 30.03 -16.39
CA VAL A 442 -19.47 29.05 -15.83
C VAL A 442 -18.75 28.35 -16.98
N VAL A 443 -17.42 28.25 -16.89
CA VAL A 443 -16.59 27.51 -17.85
C VAL A 443 -16.15 26.19 -17.23
N LEU A 444 -16.57 25.07 -17.83
CA LEU A 444 -16.12 23.74 -17.43
C LEU A 444 -14.97 23.28 -18.34
N VAL A 445 -13.88 22.84 -17.71
CA VAL A 445 -12.75 22.16 -18.32
C VAL A 445 -12.22 21.09 -17.36
N GLY A 446 -11.67 20.02 -17.89
CA GLY A 446 -10.92 19.05 -17.09
C GLY A 446 -11.22 17.59 -17.44
N ALA A 447 -10.17 16.78 -17.38
CA ALA A 447 -10.23 15.32 -17.47
C ALA A 447 -10.81 14.64 -16.21
N SER A 448 -11.12 15.41 -15.16
CA SER A 448 -11.39 14.88 -13.83
C SER A 448 -12.67 14.05 -13.74
N GLY A 449 -13.68 14.32 -14.57
CA GLY A 449 -14.83 13.44 -14.72
C GLY A 449 -14.45 12.02 -15.18
N GLY A 450 -13.46 11.91 -16.07
CA GLY A 450 -12.91 10.63 -16.51
C GLY A 450 -12.12 9.92 -15.42
N VAL A 451 -11.33 10.67 -14.64
CA VAL A 451 -10.60 10.15 -13.47
C VAL A 451 -11.56 9.63 -12.40
N MET A 452 -12.63 10.37 -12.10
CA MET A 452 -13.68 9.91 -11.21
C MET A 452 -14.44 8.70 -11.77
N GLY A 453 -14.59 8.61 -13.09
CA GLY A 453 -15.09 7.42 -13.77
C GLY A 453 -14.20 6.19 -13.56
N ILE A 454 -12.88 6.35 -13.61
CA ILE A 454 -11.94 5.26 -13.28
C ILE A 454 -12.13 4.82 -11.82
N LEU A 455 -12.26 5.77 -10.89
CA LEU A 455 -12.49 5.47 -9.48
C LEU A 455 -13.83 4.73 -9.27
N GLY A 456 -14.88 5.15 -9.97
CA GLY A 456 -16.18 4.46 -9.99
C GLY A 456 -16.08 3.04 -10.56
N GLY A 457 -15.31 2.85 -11.63
CA GLY A 457 -15.03 1.53 -12.21
C GLY A 457 -14.29 0.59 -11.26
N LEU A 458 -13.31 1.10 -10.52
CA LEU A 458 -12.60 0.34 -9.48
C LEU A 458 -13.53 -0.05 -8.32
N ILE A 459 -14.41 0.86 -7.89
CA ILE A 459 -15.42 0.57 -6.85
C ILE A 459 -16.40 -0.50 -7.32
N ALA A 460 -16.90 -0.40 -8.55
CA ALA A 460 -17.76 -1.42 -9.13
C ALA A 460 -17.05 -2.79 -9.15
N HIS A 461 -15.80 -2.83 -9.61
CA HIS A 461 -15.00 -4.06 -9.62
C HIS A 461 -14.82 -4.66 -8.22
N ALA A 462 -14.38 -3.87 -7.24
CA ALA A 462 -14.22 -4.33 -5.87
C ALA A 462 -15.56 -4.79 -5.27
N GLY A 463 -16.67 -4.10 -5.57
CA GLY A 463 -18.02 -4.50 -5.17
C GLY A 463 -18.43 -5.89 -5.70
N PHE A 464 -18.17 -6.17 -6.98
CA PHE A 464 -18.35 -7.52 -7.52
C PHE A 464 -17.41 -8.52 -6.86
N GLY A 465 -16.16 -8.14 -6.60
CA GLY A 465 -15.20 -8.96 -5.88
C GLY A 465 -15.71 -9.35 -4.48
N ILE A 466 -16.37 -8.43 -3.76
CA ILE A 466 -17.03 -8.73 -2.47
C ILE A 466 -18.17 -9.73 -2.68
N TRP A 467 -19.02 -9.52 -3.68
CA TRP A 467 -20.16 -10.40 -3.95
C TRP A 467 -19.72 -11.84 -4.24
N VAL A 468 -18.60 -12.00 -4.98
CA VAL A 468 -18.10 -13.32 -5.39
C VAL A 468 -17.20 -13.97 -4.33
N SER A 469 -16.20 -13.26 -3.81
CA SER A 469 -15.17 -13.84 -2.92
C SER A 469 -15.49 -13.69 -1.45
N ARG A 470 -16.23 -12.63 -1.07
CA ARG A 470 -16.38 -12.15 0.32
C ARG A 470 -15.05 -12.04 1.08
N SER A 471 -13.93 -11.91 0.36
CA SER A 471 -12.61 -11.78 0.98
C SER A 471 -12.51 -10.46 1.73
N ARG A 472 -11.89 -10.50 2.91
CA ARG A 472 -11.58 -9.32 3.71
C ARG A 472 -10.66 -8.34 2.99
N VAL A 473 -9.76 -8.84 2.14
CA VAL A 473 -8.85 -8.01 1.34
C VAL A 473 -9.63 -7.13 0.37
N VAL A 474 -10.59 -7.72 -0.34
CA VAL A 474 -11.44 -6.99 -1.30
C VAL A 474 -12.37 -6.01 -0.59
N ILE A 475 -12.90 -6.39 0.57
CA ILE A 475 -13.70 -5.49 1.42
C ILE A 475 -12.86 -4.28 1.85
N HIS A 476 -11.63 -4.50 2.29
CA HIS A 476 -10.72 -3.42 2.68
C HIS A 476 -10.37 -2.52 1.48
N GLU A 477 -10.08 -3.10 0.31
CA GLU A 477 -9.87 -2.32 -0.92
C GLU A 477 -11.07 -1.43 -1.24
N PHE A 478 -12.27 -1.98 -1.22
CA PHE A 478 -13.51 -1.23 -1.43
C PHE A 478 -13.66 -0.08 -0.42
N GLN A 479 -13.42 -0.34 0.86
CA GLN A 479 -13.47 0.69 1.91
C GLN A 479 -12.45 1.81 1.67
N VAL A 480 -11.24 1.47 1.22
CA VAL A 480 -10.21 2.46 0.86
C VAL A 480 -10.67 3.31 -0.33
N LEU A 481 -11.20 2.69 -1.39
CA LEU A 481 -11.68 3.42 -2.57
C LEU A 481 -12.84 4.36 -2.22
N VAL A 482 -13.80 3.89 -1.41
CA VAL A 482 -14.91 4.73 -0.91
C VAL A 482 -14.38 5.87 -0.04
N SER A 483 -13.39 5.61 0.82
CA SER A 483 -12.76 6.66 1.63
C SER A 483 -12.08 7.72 0.76
N VAL A 484 -11.43 7.32 -0.33
CA VAL A 484 -10.84 8.26 -1.31
C VAL A 484 -11.91 9.11 -1.97
N VAL A 485 -13.06 8.54 -2.36
CA VAL A 485 -14.20 9.31 -2.90
C VAL A 485 -14.69 10.35 -1.90
N ILE A 486 -14.90 9.95 -0.64
CA ILE A 486 -15.39 10.86 0.41
C ILE A 486 -14.41 12.02 0.60
N VAL A 487 -13.12 11.73 0.76
CA VAL A 487 -12.08 12.77 0.91
C VAL A 487 -12.02 13.67 -0.32
N SER A 488 -12.18 13.10 -1.53
CA SER A 488 -12.18 13.87 -2.78
C SER A 488 -13.36 14.84 -2.84
N PHE A 489 -14.58 14.41 -2.49
CA PHE A 489 -15.74 15.30 -2.49
C PHE A 489 -15.69 16.37 -1.40
N VAL A 490 -15.10 16.05 -0.24
CA VAL A 490 -14.82 17.07 0.80
C VAL A 490 -13.84 18.10 0.24
N PHE A 491 -12.77 17.66 -0.42
CA PHE A 491 -11.81 18.54 -1.07
C PHE A 491 -12.45 19.40 -2.17
N ASP A 492 -13.27 18.81 -3.04
CA ASP A 492 -13.95 19.49 -4.13
C ASP A 492 -14.88 20.59 -3.60
N SER A 493 -15.67 20.27 -2.59
CA SER A 493 -16.66 21.18 -2.00
C SER A 493 -16.02 22.36 -1.27
N LEU A 494 -14.75 22.23 -0.87
CA LEU A 494 -14.01 23.24 -0.14
C LEU A 494 -12.99 23.96 -1.03
N THR A 495 -12.79 23.52 -2.27
CA THR A 495 -11.82 24.13 -3.19
C THR A 495 -12.53 24.97 -4.24
N PRO A 496 -12.27 26.29 -4.28
CA PRO A 496 -12.85 27.16 -5.30
C PRO A 496 -12.50 26.70 -6.72
N ASN A 497 -13.46 26.85 -7.64
CA ASN A 497 -13.32 26.50 -9.06
C ASN A 497 -13.12 24.99 -9.33
N VAL A 498 -13.58 24.12 -8.43
CA VAL A 498 -13.67 22.68 -8.64
C VAL A 498 -15.14 22.27 -8.67
N SER A 499 -15.56 21.57 -9.71
CA SER A 499 -16.96 21.16 -9.86
C SER A 499 -17.21 19.79 -9.22
N THR A 500 -17.71 19.79 -7.98
CA THR A 500 -18.18 18.57 -7.28
C THR A 500 -19.20 17.82 -8.13
N LEU A 501 -20.06 18.53 -8.86
CA LEU A 501 -21.09 17.92 -9.71
C LEU A 501 -20.49 17.14 -10.89
N CYS A 502 -19.51 17.71 -11.61
CA CYS A 502 -18.86 17.00 -12.71
C CYS A 502 -18.15 15.73 -12.20
N HIS A 503 -17.50 15.82 -11.03
CA HIS A 503 -16.86 14.67 -10.40
C HIS A 503 -17.87 13.60 -9.99
N PHE A 504 -19.01 13.99 -9.41
CA PHE A 504 -20.10 13.09 -9.06
C PHE A 504 -20.68 12.37 -10.28
N LEU A 505 -20.97 13.11 -11.35
CA LEU A 505 -21.48 12.52 -12.60
C LEU A 505 -20.46 11.54 -13.21
N GLY A 506 -19.18 11.92 -13.24
CA GLY A 506 -18.11 11.03 -13.69
C GLY A 506 -18.04 9.72 -12.89
N LEU A 507 -18.10 9.82 -11.56
CA LEU A 507 -18.13 8.67 -10.65
C LEU A 507 -19.32 7.74 -10.95
N VAL A 508 -20.52 8.30 -11.08
CA VAL A 508 -21.76 7.55 -11.36
C VAL A 508 -21.68 6.84 -12.71
N ILE A 509 -21.22 7.54 -13.75
CA ILE A 509 -21.05 6.94 -15.09
C ILE A 509 -20.05 5.77 -15.04
N GLY A 510 -18.92 5.95 -14.34
CA GLY A 510 -17.92 4.90 -14.15
C GLY A 510 -18.46 3.68 -13.40
N LEU A 511 -19.22 3.89 -12.34
CA LEU A 511 -19.89 2.84 -11.57
C LEU A 511 -20.85 2.03 -12.46
N LEU A 512 -21.70 2.73 -13.23
CA LEU A 512 -22.68 2.09 -14.11
C LEU A 512 -22.00 1.32 -15.24
N TYR A 513 -21.00 1.90 -15.90
CA TYR A 513 -20.24 1.21 -16.95
C TYR A 513 -19.51 -0.02 -16.39
N GLY A 514 -19.00 0.07 -15.15
CA GLY A 514 -18.28 -1.02 -14.49
C GLY A 514 -19.11 -2.27 -14.21
N ILE A 515 -20.44 -2.18 -14.28
CA ILE A 515 -21.33 -3.35 -14.22
C ILE A 515 -21.05 -4.30 -15.39
N LEU A 516 -20.79 -3.79 -16.58
CA LEU A 516 -20.63 -4.60 -17.79
C LEU A 516 -19.37 -5.50 -17.73
N PRO A 517 -18.15 -4.98 -17.47
CA PRO A 517 -16.98 -5.82 -17.22
C PRO A 517 -17.13 -6.74 -16.00
N GLY A 518 -17.80 -6.28 -14.93
CA GLY A 518 -18.05 -7.07 -13.72
C GLY A 518 -18.84 -8.36 -13.98
N LEU A 519 -19.89 -8.28 -14.81
CA LEU A 519 -20.69 -9.44 -15.20
C LEU A 519 -19.92 -10.45 -16.06
N LEU A 520 -18.95 -9.99 -16.86
CA LEU A 520 -18.11 -10.87 -17.67
C LEU A 520 -17.15 -11.70 -16.81
N ILE A 521 -16.63 -11.12 -15.72
CA ILE A 521 -15.75 -11.82 -14.76
C ILE A 521 -16.50 -13.00 -14.10
N ILE A 522 -17.74 -12.78 -13.66
CA ILE A 522 -18.58 -13.84 -13.06
C ILE A 522 -18.79 -14.99 -14.06
N ARG A 523 -19.09 -14.68 -15.32
CA ARG A 523 -19.30 -15.68 -16.38
C ARG A 523 -18.05 -16.50 -16.68
N GLN A 524 -16.86 -15.89 -16.68
CA GLN A 524 -15.61 -16.61 -16.94
C GLN A 524 -15.24 -17.55 -15.79
N ARG A 525 -15.54 -17.17 -14.53
CA ARG A 525 -15.28 -18.01 -13.36
C ARG A 525 -16.21 -19.23 -13.30
N SER A 526 -17.49 -19.05 -13.58
CA SER A 526 -18.46 -20.16 -13.70
C SER A 526 -18.00 -21.21 -14.72
N LYS A 527 -17.42 -20.79 -15.85
CA LYS A 527 -16.86 -21.71 -16.86
C LYS A 527 -15.58 -22.42 -16.42
N ARG A 528 -14.76 -21.82 -15.55
CA ARG A 528 -13.56 -22.48 -14.98
C ARG A 528 -13.92 -23.50 -13.91
N HIS A 529 -14.86 -23.19 -13.02
CA HIS A 529 -15.37 -24.14 -12.04
C HIS A 529 -16.15 -25.31 -12.64
N ALA A 530 -16.73 -25.16 -13.84
CA ALA A 530 -17.36 -26.27 -14.54
C ALA A 530 -16.36 -27.18 -15.29
N ARG A 531 -15.07 -26.84 -15.30
CA ARG A 531 -14.00 -27.56 -16.02
C ARG A 531 -12.96 -28.21 -15.10
N ASN A 532 -12.94 -27.84 -13.83
CA ASN A 532 -12.22 -28.52 -12.76
C ASN A 532 -13.24 -29.34 -11.97
#